data_AF-A0A7C7EQW4-F1
#
_entry.id   AF-A0A7C7EQW4-F1
#
_cell.length_a   1.000
_cell.length_b   1.000
_cell.length_c   1.000
_cell.angle_alpha   90.00
_cell.angle_beta   90.00
_cell.angle_gamma   90.00
#
_symmetry.space_group_name_H-M   'P 1'
#
loop_
_entity.id
_entity.type
_entity.pdbx_description
1 polymer ?
#
loop_
_entity_poly.entity_id
_entity_poly.type
_entity_poly.pdbx_seq_one_letter_code
_entity_poly.pdbx_strand_id
1 'polypeptide(L)'
;MNNTNQNTHKLTFIGVMLSLTIVFVAMTVLPTTSASMALLIFLPTIVTSIIYGPKAGALMGGLAGTTTLLRALFAPASPLDYLFLNPLVSILPRIFIGVVPYYVNTLFQKIIRSKTVSLFLAGVSGALTNTGLVILMLYLIYSERVVAISSEFGLGTTFAAFALFLVSTSALIESTVAGIGTSAVVSIYRKVNNK
;
A
#
# COMPACT_ATOMS: atom_id res chain seq x y z
N MET A 1 3.94 -31.51 -10.51
CA MET A 1 3.23 -30.50 -11.35
C MET A 1 4.25 -29.85 -12.28
N ASN A 2 4.03 -29.89 -13.59
CA ASN A 2 4.93 -29.28 -14.58
C ASN A 2 5.10 -27.77 -14.31
N ASN A 3 6.34 -27.27 -14.41
CA ASN A 3 6.70 -25.86 -14.17
C ASN A 3 5.86 -24.86 -15.00
N THR A 4 5.35 -25.28 -16.16
CA THR A 4 4.49 -24.45 -17.02
C THR A 4 3.16 -24.10 -16.35
N ASN A 5 2.51 -25.04 -15.65
CA ASN A 5 1.22 -24.79 -15.00
C ASN A 5 1.36 -23.83 -13.79
N GLN A 6 2.46 -23.93 -13.04
CA GLN A 6 2.72 -23.00 -11.93
C GLN A 6 2.96 -21.56 -12.39
N ASN A 7 3.63 -21.38 -13.52
CA ASN A 7 3.84 -20.04 -14.11
C ASN A 7 2.52 -19.43 -14.59
N THR A 8 1.65 -20.22 -15.22
CA THR A 8 0.31 -19.76 -15.64
C THR A 8 -0.54 -19.39 -14.42
N HIS A 9 -0.58 -20.21 -13.37
CA HIS A 9 -1.34 -19.90 -12.16
C HIS A 9 -0.84 -18.62 -11.46
N LYS A 10 0.48 -18.43 -11.37
CA LYS A 10 1.09 -17.22 -10.83
C LYS A 10 0.71 -15.98 -11.64
N LEU A 11 0.75 -16.08 -12.96
CA LEU A 11 0.40 -14.97 -13.84
C LEU A 11 -1.09 -14.60 -13.69
N THR A 12 -1.98 -15.59 -13.69
CA THR A 12 -3.42 -15.38 -13.49
C THR A 12 -3.69 -14.74 -12.13
N PHE A 13 -3.03 -15.19 -11.07
CA PHE A 13 -3.20 -14.60 -9.74
C PHE A 13 -2.78 -13.13 -9.70
N ILE A 14 -1.60 -12.80 -10.25
CA ILE A 14 -1.13 -11.41 -10.33
C ILE A 14 -2.10 -10.57 -11.17
N GLY A 15 -2.65 -11.11 -12.26
CA GLY A 15 -3.66 -10.43 -13.07
C GLY A 15 -4.96 -10.12 -12.30
N VAL A 16 -5.45 -11.06 -11.50
CA VAL A 16 -6.63 -10.84 -10.64
C VAL A 16 -6.33 -9.85 -9.51
N MET A 17 -5.14 -9.89 -8.92
CA MET A 17 -4.74 -8.91 -7.90
C MET A 17 -4.60 -7.52 -8.50
N LEU A 18 -4.11 -7.42 -9.73
CA LEU A 18 -4.04 -6.16 -10.48
C LEU A 18 -5.42 -5.59 -10.79
N SER A 19 -6.36 -6.42 -11.25
CA SER A 19 -7.73 -5.95 -11.49
C SER A 19 -8.38 -5.45 -10.21
N LEU A 20 -8.21 -6.15 -9.09
CA LEU A 20 -8.65 -5.68 -7.77
C LEU A 20 -8.03 -4.33 -7.39
N THR A 21 -6.72 -4.16 -7.58
CA THR A 21 -6.05 -2.89 -7.33
C THR A 21 -6.62 -1.76 -8.17
N ILE A 22 -6.84 -1.98 -9.48
CA ILE A 22 -7.45 -0.96 -10.35
C ILE A 22 -8.83 -0.56 -9.85
N VAL A 23 -9.67 -1.53 -9.48
CA VAL A 23 -11.01 -1.27 -8.93
C VAL A 23 -10.92 -0.46 -7.63
N PHE A 24 -10.08 -0.86 -6.69
CA PHE A 24 -9.92 -0.13 -5.42
C PHE A 24 -9.38 1.29 -5.62
N VAL A 25 -8.43 1.47 -6.54
CA VAL A 25 -7.93 2.79 -6.91
C VAL A 25 -9.03 3.63 -7.55
N ALA A 26 -9.86 3.08 -8.44
CA ALA A 26 -10.97 3.82 -9.05
C ALA A 26 -12.05 4.23 -8.03
N MET A 27 -12.36 3.36 -7.05
CA MET A 27 -13.37 3.64 -6.02
C MET A 27 -13.01 4.83 -5.12
N THR A 28 -11.73 5.14 -4.99
CA THR A 28 -11.27 6.24 -4.13
C THR A 28 -11.60 7.64 -4.68
N VAL A 29 -12.17 7.75 -5.88
CA VAL A 29 -12.68 9.01 -6.48
C VAL A 29 -13.99 9.47 -5.82
N LEU A 30 -14.69 8.59 -5.08
CA LEU A 30 -15.97 8.93 -4.45
C LEU A 30 -15.76 9.89 -3.23
N PRO A 31 -16.38 11.10 -3.22
CA PRO A 31 -16.08 12.17 -2.26
C PRO A 31 -16.33 11.87 -0.77
N THR A 32 -17.07 10.81 -0.44
CA THR A 32 -17.57 10.58 0.93
C THR A 32 -16.68 9.66 1.78
N THR A 33 -15.58 9.11 1.25
CA THR A 33 -14.87 7.99 1.91
C THR A 33 -13.33 8.06 1.86
N SER A 34 -12.75 9.23 1.65
CA SER A 34 -11.33 9.42 1.32
C SER A 34 -10.33 8.82 2.34
N ALA A 35 -10.65 8.81 3.63
CA ALA A 35 -9.78 8.23 4.66
C ALA A 35 -9.95 6.70 4.85
N SER A 36 -11.07 6.13 4.39
CA SER A 36 -11.40 4.70 4.58
C SER A 36 -11.16 3.86 3.31
N MET A 37 -10.96 4.46 2.14
CA MET A 37 -10.79 3.68 0.90
C MET A 37 -9.33 3.47 0.49
N ALA A 38 -8.39 4.26 1.01
CA ALA A 38 -6.96 3.96 0.92
C ALA A 38 -6.64 2.58 1.55
N LEU A 39 -7.46 2.15 2.52
CA LEU A 39 -7.38 0.87 3.26
C LEU A 39 -7.28 -0.37 2.35
N LEU A 40 -7.93 -0.37 1.18
CA LEU A 40 -8.03 -1.55 0.31
C LEU A 40 -6.95 -1.60 -0.78
N ILE A 41 -6.31 -0.47 -1.09
CA ILE A 41 -5.38 -0.34 -2.22
C ILE A 41 -4.13 -1.22 -2.02
N PHE A 42 -3.67 -1.34 -0.78
CA PHE A 42 -2.43 -2.04 -0.45
C PHE A 42 -2.61 -3.56 -0.33
N LEU A 43 -3.83 -4.02 -0.05
CA LEU A 43 -4.11 -5.41 0.27
C LEU A 43 -3.71 -6.38 -0.86
N PRO A 44 -4.06 -6.16 -2.15
CA PRO A 44 -3.65 -7.06 -3.23
C PRO A 44 -2.12 -7.17 -3.38
N THR A 45 -1.42 -6.05 -3.19
CA THR A 45 0.05 -5.99 -3.27
C THR A 45 0.72 -6.75 -2.12
N ILE A 46 0.25 -6.55 -0.89
CA ILE A 46 0.77 -7.23 0.30
C ILE A 46 0.50 -8.73 0.21
N VAL A 47 -0.71 -9.13 -0.19
CA VAL A 47 -1.10 -10.54 -0.35
C VAL A 47 -0.25 -11.21 -1.43
N THR A 48 -0.06 -10.56 -2.59
CA THR A 48 0.80 -11.05 -3.67
C THR A 48 2.24 -11.23 -3.20
N SER A 49 2.76 -10.25 -2.44
CA SER A 49 4.09 -10.31 -1.85
C SER A 49 4.26 -11.52 -0.92
N ILE A 50 3.32 -11.74 -0.01
CA ILE A 50 3.39 -12.85 0.96
C ILE A 50 3.27 -14.23 0.31
N ILE A 51 2.46 -14.35 -0.75
CA ILE A 51 2.21 -15.64 -1.42
C ILE A 51 3.30 -15.98 -2.44
N TYR A 52 3.65 -15.05 -3.32
CA TYR A 52 4.55 -15.30 -4.46
C TYR A 52 5.96 -14.72 -4.28
N GLY A 53 6.22 -14.08 -3.15
CA GLY A 53 7.52 -13.53 -2.78
C GLY A 53 7.73 -12.06 -3.16
N PRO A 54 8.87 -11.48 -2.73
CA PRO A 54 9.11 -10.04 -2.79
C PRO A 54 9.28 -9.53 -4.22
N LYS A 55 9.76 -10.35 -5.16
CA LYS A 55 9.84 -9.97 -6.59
C LYS A 55 8.46 -9.77 -7.22
N ALA A 56 7.52 -10.66 -6.92
CA ALA A 56 6.14 -10.55 -7.41
C ALA A 56 5.40 -9.40 -6.72
N GLY A 57 5.64 -9.21 -5.41
CA GLY A 57 5.13 -8.06 -4.67
C GLY A 57 5.68 -6.74 -5.20
N ALA A 58 6.97 -6.62 -5.49
CA ALA A 58 7.58 -5.42 -6.06
C ALA A 58 6.98 -5.06 -7.44
N LEU A 59 6.80 -6.06 -8.30
CA LEU A 59 6.12 -5.88 -9.59
C LEU A 59 4.69 -5.37 -9.38
N MET A 60 3.93 -6.03 -8.49
CA MET A 60 2.56 -5.65 -8.17
C MET A 60 2.48 -4.24 -7.57
N GLY A 61 3.45 -3.86 -6.73
CA GLY A 61 3.59 -2.52 -6.18
C GLY A 61 3.92 -1.47 -7.24
N GLY A 62 4.76 -1.81 -8.21
CA GLY A 62 5.02 -0.95 -9.37
C GLY A 62 3.75 -0.70 -10.18
N LEU A 63 3.00 -1.75 -10.48
CA LEU A 63 1.72 -1.67 -11.20
C LEU A 63 0.65 -0.90 -10.41
N ALA A 64 0.57 -1.10 -9.09
CA ALA A 64 -0.29 -0.32 -8.22
C ALA A 64 0.11 1.17 -8.25
N GLY A 65 1.41 1.46 -8.18
CA GLY A 65 1.96 2.80 -8.32
C GLY A 65 1.56 3.48 -9.63
N THR A 66 1.73 2.79 -10.75
CA THR A 66 1.35 3.33 -12.07
C THR A 66 -0.15 3.57 -12.18
N THR A 67 -0.99 2.66 -11.67
CA THR A 67 -2.45 2.89 -11.64
C THR A 67 -2.83 4.11 -10.80
N THR A 68 -2.17 4.34 -9.65
CA THR A 68 -2.39 5.54 -8.84
C THR A 68 -1.90 6.82 -9.52
N LEU A 69 -0.81 6.75 -10.29
CA LEU A 69 -0.31 7.87 -11.08
C LEU A 69 -1.28 8.23 -12.21
N LEU A 70 -1.76 7.24 -12.96
CA LEU A 70 -2.75 7.45 -14.02
C LEU A 70 -4.03 8.05 -13.47
N ARG A 71 -4.48 7.59 -12.29
CA ARG A 71 -5.62 8.19 -11.61
C ARG A 71 -5.37 9.66 -11.27
N ALA A 72 -4.23 10.01 -10.69
CA ALA A 72 -3.90 11.39 -10.36
C ALA A 72 -3.85 12.30 -11.60
N LEU A 73 -3.49 11.75 -12.77
CA LEU A 73 -3.48 12.45 -14.06
C LEU A 73 -4.89 12.68 -14.63
N PHE A 74 -5.75 11.65 -14.62
CA PHE A 74 -7.04 11.71 -15.33
C PHE A 74 -8.22 12.12 -14.45
N ALA A 75 -8.14 11.91 -13.13
CA ALA A 75 -9.23 12.16 -12.19
C ALA A 75 -8.69 12.62 -10.82
N PRO A 76 -8.10 13.84 -10.73
CA PRO A 76 -7.66 14.40 -9.45
C PRO A 76 -8.88 14.65 -8.54
N ALA A 77 -8.86 14.09 -7.34
CA ALA A 77 -9.92 14.20 -6.35
C ALA A 77 -9.56 15.16 -5.20
N SER A 78 -8.27 15.43 -4.98
CA SER A 78 -7.76 16.29 -3.91
C SER A 78 -6.59 17.17 -4.39
N PRO A 79 -6.39 18.37 -3.81
CA PRO A 79 -5.19 19.19 -4.05
C PRO A 79 -3.87 18.46 -3.78
N LEU A 80 -3.89 17.42 -2.92
CA LEU A 80 -2.72 16.59 -2.66
C LEU A 80 -2.37 15.64 -3.83
N ASP A 81 -3.31 15.35 -4.73
CA ASP A 81 -3.09 14.42 -5.85
C ASP A 81 -2.06 14.94 -6.85
N TYR A 82 -1.92 16.28 -6.96
CA TYR A 82 -0.87 16.90 -7.78
C TYR A 82 0.55 16.53 -7.32
N LEU A 83 0.75 16.25 -6.03
CA LEU A 83 2.04 15.82 -5.49
C LEU A 83 2.38 14.38 -5.90
N PHE A 84 1.35 13.56 -6.18
CA PHE A 84 1.49 12.17 -6.62
C PHE A 84 1.70 12.02 -8.14
N LEU A 85 1.61 13.12 -8.90
CA LEU A 85 2.02 13.15 -10.31
C LEU A 85 3.51 12.84 -10.50
N ASN A 86 4.32 13.05 -9.45
CA ASN A 86 5.71 12.64 -9.48
C ASN A 86 5.81 11.12 -9.32
N PRO A 87 6.36 10.39 -10.31
CA PRO A 87 6.48 8.93 -10.25
C PRO A 87 7.32 8.45 -9.06
N LEU A 88 8.24 9.28 -8.56
CA LEU A 88 9.01 8.95 -7.35
C LEU A 88 8.14 8.94 -6.10
N VAL A 89 7.12 9.78 -6.03
CA VAL A 89 6.21 9.86 -4.87
C VAL A 89 5.10 8.81 -4.97
N SER A 90 4.62 8.50 -6.17
CA SER A 90 3.54 7.52 -6.38
C SER A 90 4.05 6.08 -6.50
N ILE A 91 5.09 5.80 -7.28
CA ILE A 91 5.50 4.42 -7.61
C ILE A 91 6.45 3.85 -6.57
N LEU A 92 7.47 4.60 -6.17
CA LEU A 92 8.54 4.09 -5.31
C LEU A 92 7.99 3.56 -3.96
N PRO A 93 7.16 4.31 -3.20
CA PRO A 93 6.61 3.78 -1.95
C PRO A 93 5.79 2.51 -2.13
N ARG A 94 5.10 2.35 -3.27
CA ARG A 94 4.22 1.20 -3.54
C ARG A 94 5.03 -0.06 -3.86
N ILE A 95 6.19 0.08 -4.50
CA ILE A 95 7.15 -1.03 -4.66
C ILE A 95 7.58 -1.55 -3.29
N PHE A 96 7.89 -0.66 -2.33
CA PHE A 96 8.29 -1.06 -0.98
C PHE A 96 7.18 -1.75 -0.19
N ILE A 97 5.91 -1.39 -0.39
CA ILE A 97 4.75 -2.16 0.14
C ILE A 97 4.76 -3.60 -0.37
N GLY A 98 5.26 -3.81 -1.59
CA GLY A 98 5.42 -5.14 -2.17
C GLY A 98 6.61 -5.93 -1.63
N VAL A 99 7.54 -5.32 -0.92
CA VAL A 99 8.80 -5.96 -0.50
C VAL A 99 8.88 -6.11 1.01
N VAL A 100 8.62 -5.04 1.76
CA VAL A 100 8.80 -5.01 3.22
C VAL A 100 7.91 -6.03 3.95
N PRO A 101 6.60 -6.15 3.66
CA PRO A 101 5.73 -7.11 4.34
C PRO A 101 6.18 -8.56 4.22
N TYR A 102 6.80 -8.95 3.10
CA TYR A 102 7.34 -10.30 2.95
C TYR A 102 8.45 -10.56 3.97
N TYR A 103 9.45 -9.67 4.04
CA TYR A 103 10.57 -9.82 4.96
C TYR A 103 10.14 -9.76 6.42
N VAL A 104 9.20 -8.85 6.75
CA VAL A 104 8.62 -8.76 8.09
C VAL A 104 7.91 -10.06 8.43
N ASN A 105 7.06 -10.59 7.54
CA ASN A 105 6.39 -11.86 7.77
C ASN A 105 7.36 -13.03 7.93
N THR A 106 8.43 -13.11 7.13
CA THR A 106 9.43 -14.18 7.22
C THR A 106 10.24 -14.08 8.52
N LEU A 107 10.58 -12.88 8.98
CA LEU A 107 11.29 -12.66 10.23
C LEU A 107 10.39 -13.01 11.43
N PHE A 108 9.17 -12.50 11.45
CA PHE A 108 8.24 -12.71 12.56
C PHE A 108 7.70 -14.13 12.62
N GLN A 109 7.62 -14.88 11.52
CA GLN A 109 7.33 -16.32 11.57
C GLN A 109 8.43 -17.14 12.27
N LYS A 110 9.68 -16.65 12.29
CA LYS A 110 10.78 -17.31 13.03
C LYS A 110 10.75 -16.99 14.52
N ILE A 111 10.21 -15.83 14.90
CA ILE A 111 10.21 -15.33 16.28
C ILE A 111 8.89 -15.69 16.99
N ILE A 112 7.76 -15.58 16.30
CA ILE A 112 6.41 -15.75 16.85
C ILE A 112 5.81 -17.07 16.36
N ARG A 113 5.34 -17.91 17.30
CA ARG A 113 4.63 -19.17 16.99
C ARG A 113 3.29 -18.96 16.27
N SER A 114 2.62 -17.83 16.51
CA SER A 114 1.34 -17.51 15.88
C SER A 114 1.50 -16.95 14.46
N LYS A 115 1.07 -17.75 13.46
CA LYS A 115 1.07 -17.35 12.04
C LYS A 115 0.19 -16.12 11.79
N THR A 116 -0.93 -15.99 12.49
CA THR A 116 -1.86 -14.86 12.31
C THR A 116 -1.24 -13.54 12.77
N VAL A 117 -0.53 -13.54 13.90
CA VAL A 117 0.14 -12.34 14.43
C VAL A 117 1.26 -11.89 13.48
N SER A 118 2.03 -12.83 12.93
CA SER A 118 3.05 -12.50 11.94
C SER A 118 2.46 -11.87 10.67
N LEU A 119 1.31 -12.37 10.20
CA LEU A 119 0.62 -11.81 9.03
C LEU A 119 0.03 -10.42 9.33
N PHE A 120 -0.48 -10.22 10.54
CA PHE A 120 -0.97 -8.91 10.99
C PHE A 120 0.15 -7.88 11.00
N LEU A 121 1.29 -8.21 11.63
CA LEU A 121 2.47 -7.34 11.68
C LEU A 121 3.04 -7.06 10.28
N ALA A 122 3.00 -8.04 9.38
CA ALA A 122 3.38 -7.83 7.99
C ALA A 122 2.49 -6.80 7.30
N GLY A 123 1.16 -6.89 7.45
CA GLY A 123 0.22 -5.91 6.90
C GLY A 123 0.43 -4.50 7.47
N VAL A 124 0.58 -4.39 8.79
CA VAL A 124 0.89 -3.12 9.49
C VAL A 124 2.18 -2.50 8.94
N SER A 125 3.23 -3.30 8.80
CA SER A 125 4.53 -2.82 8.31
C SER A 125 4.47 -2.28 6.87
N GLY A 126 3.61 -2.86 6.02
CA GLY A 126 3.43 -2.40 4.65
C GLY A 126 2.83 -1.00 4.59
N ALA A 127 1.76 -0.76 5.36
CA ALA A 127 1.12 0.55 5.43
C ALA A 127 2.06 1.60 6.03
N LEU A 128 2.73 1.29 7.15
CA LEU A 128 3.68 2.22 7.78
C LEU A 128 4.84 2.59 6.86
N THR A 129 5.36 1.61 6.11
CA THR A 129 6.41 1.85 5.11
C THR A 129 5.93 2.81 4.03
N ASN A 130 4.68 2.68 3.58
CA ASN A 130 4.12 3.61 2.59
C ASN A 130 4.05 5.03 3.13
N THR A 131 3.41 5.23 4.28
CA THR A 131 3.26 6.55 4.88
C THR A 131 4.62 7.20 5.12
N GLY A 132 5.56 6.47 5.72
CA GLY A 132 6.89 6.97 6.00
C GLY A 132 7.64 7.39 4.73
N LEU A 133 7.59 6.57 3.68
CA LEU A 133 8.24 6.90 2.41
C LEU A 133 7.55 8.05 1.67
N VAL A 134 6.22 8.13 1.69
CA VAL A 134 5.49 9.25 1.10
C VAL A 134 5.86 10.55 1.82
N ILE A 135 5.83 10.58 3.16
CA ILE A 135 6.23 11.76 3.94
C ILE A 135 7.69 12.13 3.63
N LEU A 136 8.60 11.15 3.59
CA LEU A 136 10.01 11.40 3.27
C LEU A 136 10.17 12.00 1.87
N MET A 137 9.49 11.47 0.86
CA MET A 137 9.56 11.98 -0.51
C MET A 137 8.94 13.38 -0.64
N LEU A 138 7.83 13.62 0.06
CA LEU A 138 7.21 14.94 0.13
C LEU A 138 8.14 15.96 0.81
N TYR A 139 8.87 15.56 1.85
CA TYR A 139 9.85 16.41 2.50
C TYR A 139 11.01 16.77 1.58
N LEU A 140 11.56 15.79 0.85
CA LEU A 140 12.73 16.00 -0.01
C LEU A 140 12.40 16.82 -1.28
N ILE A 141 11.21 16.65 -1.85
CA ILE A 141 10.87 17.18 -3.17
C ILE A 141 9.91 18.37 -3.11
N TYR A 142 9.01 18.40 -2.12
CA TYR A 142 7.87 19.32 -2.10
C TYR A 142 7.67 20.02 -0.75
N SER A 143 8.71 20.14 0.09
CA SER A 143 8.60 20.73 1.43
C SER A 143 7.90 22.10 1.43
N GLU A 144 8.34 23.03 0.57
CA GLU A 144 7.75 24.38 0.48
C GLU A 144 6.29 24.36 0.00
N ARG A 145 5.97 23.53 -1.00
CA ARG A 145 4.60 23.41 -1.52
C ARG A 145 3.66 22.78 -0.50
N VAL A 146 4.13 21.77 0.23
CA VAL A 146 3.36 21.11 1.29
C VAL A 146 3.08 22.08 2.43
N VAL A 147 4.05 22.92 2.81
CA VAL A 147 3.85 23.96 3.83
C VAL A 147 2.87 25.04 3.37
N ALA A 148 2.93 25.44 2.10
CA ALA A 148 1.96 26.38 1.54
C ALA A 148 0.53 25.81 1.61
N ILE A 149 0.33 24.57 1.15
CA ILE A 149 -0.97 23.88 1.24
C ILE A 149 -1.40 23.72 2.71
N SER A 150 -0.51 23.28 3.61
CA SER A 150 -0.87 23.09 5.01
C SER A 150 -1.28 24.39 5.71
N SER A 151 -0.66 25.52 5.33
CA SER A 151 -1.00 26.84 5.85
C SER A 151 -2.36 27.34 5.36
N GLU A 152 -2.70 27.07 4.10
CA GLU A 152 -4.00 27.41 3.50
C GLU A 152 -5.16 26.63 4.13
N PHE A 153 -4.92 25.37 4.51
CA PHE A 153 -5.89 24.52 5.20
C PHE A 153 -5.91 24.69 6.74
N GLY A 154 -5.09 25.60 7.30
CA GLY A 154 -5.03 25.85 8.74
C GLY A 154 -4.44 24.71 9.57
N LEU A 155 -3.74 23.76 8.94
CA LEU A 155 -3.15 22.58 9.59
C LEU A 155 -1.81 22.88 10.28
N GLY A 156 -1.20 24.03 9.96
CA GLY A 156 0.03 24.52 10.56
C GLY A 156 1.02 25.09 9.54
N THR A 157 1.97 25.89 10.03
CA THR A 157 2.99 26.58 9.21
C THR A 157 4.26 25.76 8.98
N THR A 158 4.29 24.51 9.46
CA THR A 158 5.48 23.65 9.37
C THR A 158 5.15 22.33 8.71
N PHE A 159 6.14 21.78 8.02
CA PHE A 159 6.04 20.44 7.43
C PHE A 159 5.77 19.37 8.50
N ALA A 160 6.32 19.54 9.71
CA ALA A 160 6.11 18.64 10.83
C ALA A 160 4.62 18.57 11.24
N ALA A 161 3.90 19.70 11.23
CA ALA A 161 2.46 19.72 11.51
C ALA A 161 1.67 18.94 10.45
N PHE A 162 2.01 19.09 9.17
CA PHE A 162 1.42 18.30 8.09
C PHE A 162 1.73 16.80 8.21
N ALA A 163 2.98 16.44 8.49
CA ALA A 163 3.38 15.05 8.67
C ALA A 163 2.65 14.41 9.86
N LEU A 164 2.54 15.13 10.98
CA LEU A 164 1.75 14.69 12.15
C LEU A 164 0.28 14.50 11.79
N PHE A 165 -0.31 15.44 11.05
CA PHE A 165 -1.69 15.32 10.58
C PHE A 165 -1.90 14.04 9.75
N LEU A 166 -1.03 13.76 8.77
CA LEU A 166 -1.14 12.54 7.95
C LEU A 166 -0.96 11.25 8.77
N VAL A 167 -0.02 11.24 9.72
CA VAL A 167 0.21 10.08 10.58
C VAL A 167 -0.98 9.84 11.50
N SER A 168 -1.52 10.90 12.12
CA SER A 168 -2.62 10.79 13.08
C SER A 168 -3.97 10.45 12.44
N THR A 169 -4.23 10.94 11.23
CA THR A 169 -5.55 10.76 10.57
C THR A 169 -5.64 9.49 9.73
N SER A 170 -4.58 9.14 9.00
CA SER A 170 -4.63 8.05 8.02
C SER A 170 -3.78 6.85 8.42
N ALA A 171 -2.54 7.07 8.87
CA ALA A 171 -1.59 5.97 9.03
C ALA A 171 -1.98 4.94 10.10
N LEU A 172 -2.55 5.39 11.22
CA LEU A 172 -2.97 4.51 12.31
C LEU A 172 -4.13 3.58 11.90
N ILE A 173 -5.12 4.16 11.20
CA ILE A 173 -6.30 3.42 10.72
C ILE A 173 -5.88 2.48 9.58
N GLU A 174 -5.11 2.97 8.62
CA GLU A 174 -4.62 2.20 7.47
C GLU A 174 -3.77 1.01 7.88
N SER A 175 -2.85 1.19 8.82
CA SER A 175 -1.97 0.12 9.28
C SER A 175 -2.72 -0.99 10.00
N THR A 176 -3.66 -0.63 10.87
CA THR A 176 -4.49 -1.60 11.59
C THR A 176 -5.33 -2.43 10.62
N VAL A 177 -6.00 -1.76 9.68
CA VAL A 177 -6.87 -2.44 8.71
C VAL A 177 -6.06 -3.27 7.72
N ALA A 178 -4.91 -2.78 7.25
CA ALA A 178 -4.01 -3.57 6.41
C ALA A 178 -3.52 -4.83 7.14
N GLY A 179 -3.21 -4.73 8.43
CA GLY A 179 -2.89 -5.87 9.29
C GLY A 179 -4.02 -6.90 9.36
N ILE A 180 -5.23 -6.45 9.71
CA ILE A 180 -6.41 -7.33 9.80
C ILE A 180 -6.70 -7.99 8.46
N GLY A 181 -6.81 -7.21 7.39
CA GLY A 181 -7.12 -7.69 6.04
C GLY A 181 -6.08 -8.69 5.54
N THR A 182 -4.79 -8.40 5.72
CA THR A 182 -3.70 -9.30 5.33
C THR A 182 -3.78 -10.62 6.11
N SER A 183 -4.01 -10.55 7.42
CA SER A 183 -4.10 -11.74 8.25
C SER A 183 -5.31 -12.61 7.87
N ALA A 184 -6.46 -12.00 7.60
CA ALA A 184 -7.69 -12.70 7.20
C ALA A 184 -7.54 -13.36 5.82
N VAL A 185 -7.14 -12.59 4.79
CA VAL A 185 -7.05 -13.10 3.42
C VAL A 185 -5.98 -14.17 3.29
N VAL A 186 -4.79 -13.95 3.84
CA VAL A 186 -3.69 -14.92 3.71
C VAL A 186 -3.93 -16.18 4.53
N SER A 187 -4.56 -16.08 5.71
CA SER A 187 -4.89 -17.27 6.51
C SER A 187 -5.92 -18.16 5.79
N ILE A 188 -6.96 -17.57 5.20
CA ILE A 188 -7.95 -18.29 4.40
C ILE A 188 -7.29 -18.89 3.16
N TYR A 189 -6.51 -18.11 2.41
CA TYR A 189 -5.81 -18.60 1.22
C TYR A 189 -4.93 -19.82 1.54
N ARG A 190 -4.15 -19.74 2.62
CA ARG A 190 -3.32 -20.88 3.07
C ARG A 190 -4.15 -22.08 3.48
N LYS A 191 -5.33 -21.90 4.08
CA LYS A 191 -6.22 -23.01 4.47
C LYS A 191 -6.86 -23.70 3.26
N VAL A 192 -7.16 -22.96 2.19
CA VAL A 192 -7.73 -23.50 0.96
C VAL A 192 -6.67 -24.20 0.10
N ASN A 193 -5.45 -23.63 0.02
CA ASN A 193 -4.38 -24.17 -0.84
C ASN A 193 -3.46 -25.18 -0.14
N ASN A 194 -3.41 -25.23 1.20
CA ASN A 194 -2.80 -26.37 1.90
C ASN A 194 -3.84 -27.48 2.00
N LYS A 195 -3.84 -28.39 1.02
CA LYS A 195 -4.06 -29.81 1.32
C LYS A 195 -2.83 -30.35 2.01
#